data_AF-A0A822AAP8-F1
#
_entry.id   AF-A0A822AAP8-F1
#
_cell.length_a   1.000
_cell.length_b   1.000
_cell.length_c   1.000
_cell.angle_alpha   90.00
_cell.angle_beta   90.00
_cell.angle_gamma   90.00
#
_symmetry.space_group_name_H-M   'P 1'
#
loop_
_entity.id
_entity.type
_entity.pdbx_description
1 polymer ?
#
loop_
_entity_poly.entity_id
_entity_poly.type
_entity_poly.pdbx_seq_one_letter_code
_entity_poly.pdbx_strand_id
1 'polypeptide(L)'
;METVIKVFENSEQMKRVKSINEMDKRAFFVDYHCSNLLVFHYSQKQRIANHYLVRDNHLYLQDKSSCIAAHSIRKLLTKKDNIIIAYVSGGLLLQLLMVLTEDLESKIYAFGGRTDENIRDMLAKIKTLGATDKRVKIFKERFTDINFDEFNMEHCKVILCNPPDSRSALIQPLDFLY
;
A
#
# COMPACT_ATOMS: atom_id res chain seq x y z
N MET A 1 7.78 3.95 -11.21
CA MET A 1 6.51 4.13 -11.96
C MET A 1 6.74 4.23 -13.46
N GLU A 2 7.49 5.21 -13.97
CA GLU A 2 7.70 5.38 -15.42
C GLU A 2 8.22 4.14 -16.16
N THR A 3 9.12 3.36 -15.55
CA THR A 3 9.59 2.09 -16.13
C THR A 3 8.45 1.10 -16.36
N VAL A 4 7.52 0.98 -15.40
CA VAL A 4 6.35 0.10 -15.51
C VAL A 4 5.38 0.59 -16.57
N ILE A 5 5.16 1.91 -16.65
CA ILE A 5 4.31 2.52 -17.69
C ILE A 5 4.85 2.18 -19.08
N LYS A 6 6.17 2.32 -19.29
CA LYS A 6 6.82 1.98 -20.57
C LYS A 6 6.67 0.51 -20.94
N VAL A 7 6.64 -0.41 -19.97
CA VAL A 7 6.36 -1.83 -20.25
C VAL A 7 4.96 -1.99 -20.83
N PHE A 8 3.95 -1.35 -20.24
CA PHE A 8 2.58 -1.47 -20.75
C PHE A 8 2.38 -0.78 -22.10
N GLU A 9 3.01 0.37 -22.32
CA GLU A 9 2.92 1.09 -23.60
C GLU A 9 3.64 0.34 -24.72
N ASN A 10 4.89 -0.08 -24.50
CA ASN A 10 5.74 -0.60 -25.56
C ASN A 10 5.63 -2.11 -25.74
N SER A 11 5.70 -2.87 -24.65
CA SER A 11 5.72 -4.33 -24.71
C SER A 11 4.31 -4.91 -24.78
N GLU A 12 3.40 -4.41 -23.95
CA GLU A 12 2.02 -4.91 -23.88
C GLU A 12 1.08 -4.24 -24.89
N GLN A 13 1.58 -3.22 -25.61
CA GLN A 13 0.86 -2.43 -26.62
C GLN A 13 -0.49 -1.94 -26.09
N MET A 14 -0.45 -1.31 -24.91
CA MET A 14 -1.61 -0.69 -24.27
C MET A 14 -1.58 0.82 -24.43
N LYS A 15 -2.76 1.42 -24.61
CA LYS A 15 -2.92 2.86 -24.74
C LYS A 15 -3.02 3.50 -23.36
N ARG A 16 -2.12 4.45 -23.05
CA ARG A 16 -2.29 5.32 -21.89
C ARG A 16 -3.38 6.37 -22.20
N VAL A 17 -4.41 6.41 -21.37
CA VAL A 17 -5.53 7.37 -21.49
C VAL A 17 -5.59 8.29 -20.27
N LYS A 18 -6.42 9.34 -20.31
CA LYS A 18 -6.46 10.35 -19.24
C LYS A 18 -7.36 9.99 -18.07
N SER A 19 -8.41 9.22 -18.33
CA SER A 19 -9.43 8.91 -17.32
C SER A 19 -10.21 7.65 -17.66
N ILE A 20 -11.04 7.22 -16.71
CA ILE A 20 -11.94 6.07 -16.88
C ILE A 20 -12.91 6.23 -18.06
N ASN A 21 -13.26 7.46 -18.46
CA ASN A 21 -14.18 7.71 -19.56
C ASN A 21 -13.58 7.35 -20.93
N GLU A 22 -12.25 7.30 -21.03
CA GLU A 22 -11.52 6.94 -22.25
C GLU A 22 -11.07 5.47 -22.23
N MET A 23 -11.44 4.71 -21.20
CA MET A 23 -10.96 3.33 -21.01
C MET A 23 -11.66 2.35 -21.96
N ASP A 24 -10.84 1.61 -22.70
CA ASP A 24 -11.23 0.41 -23.42
C ASP A 24 -10.45 -0.82 -22.91
N LYS A 25 -10.67 -1.98 -23.53
CA LYS A 25 -10.03 -3.24 -23.13
C LYS A 25 -8.51 -3.25 -23.23
N ARG A 26 -7.89 -2.33 -23.98
CA ARG A 26 -6.43 -2.23 -24.20
C ARG A 26 -5.90 -0.88 -23.69
N ALA A 27 -6.64 -0.20 -22.83
CA ALA A 27 -6.22 1.04 -22.21
C ALA A 27 -5.84 0.87 -20.74
N PHE A 28 -5.04 1.81 -20.24
CA PHE A 28 -4.80 2.02 -18.82
C PHE A 28 -4.62 3.52 -18.53
N PHE A 29 -4.80 3.94 -17.29
CA PHE A 29 -4.45 5.29 -16.86
C PHE A 29 -3.75 5.30 -15.51
N VAL A 30 -3.06 6.40 -15.21
CA VAL A 30 -2.50 6.66 -13.88
C VAL A 30 -3.54 7.43 -13.08
N ASP A 31 -3.88 6.94 -11.89
CA ASP A 31 -4.89 7.59 -11.07
C ASP A 31 -4.46 8.99 -10.63
N TYR A 32 -5.40 9.94 -10.69
CA TYR A 32 -5.12 11.34 -10.33
C TYR A 32 -4.95 11.55 -8.82
N HIS A 33 -5.63 10.75 -7.98
CA HIS A 33 -5.52 10.86 -6.52
C HIS A 33 -4.33 10.08 -5.96
N CYS A 34 -4.01 8.94 -6.59
CA CYS A 34 -2.94 8.04 -6.19
C CYS A 34 -1.90 7.93 -7.31
N SER A 35 -0.84 8.75 -7.25
CA SER A 35 0.16 8.87 -8.33
C SER A 35 0.99 7.61 -8.61
N ASN A 36 0.89 6.58 -7.75
CA ASN A 36 1.51 5.28 -7.96
C ASN A 36 0.49 4.16 -8.30
N LEU A 37 -0.75 4.50 -8.63
CA LEU A 37 -1.81 3.55 -8.97
C LEU A 37 -2.07 3.55 -10.48
N LEU A 38 -1.91 2.38 -11.09
CA LEU A 38 -2.34 2.13 -12.46
C LEU A 38 -3.72 1.48 -12.46
N VAL A 39 -4.62 2.00 -13.28
CA VAL A 39 -5.98 1.50 -13.42
C VAL A 39 -6.13 0.86 -14.79
N PHE A 40 -6.57 -0.40 -14.81
CA PHE A 40 -6.78 -1.20 -16.00
C PHE A 40 -8.27 -1.49 -16.17
N HIS A 41 -8.69 -1.76 -17.41
CA HIS A 41 -10.05 -2.22 -17.67
C HIS A 41 -10.26 -3.59 -17.01
N TYR A 42 -11.44 -3.83 -16.41
CA TYR A 42 -11.73 -5.05 -15.62
C TYR A 42 -11.44 -6.35 -16.37
N SER A 43 -11.64 -6.39 -17.69
CA SER A 43 -11.32 -7.54 -18.53
C SER A 43 -9.84 -7.96 -18.49
N GLN A 44 -8.94 -7.08 -18.04
CA GLN A 44 -7.51 -7.36 -17.89
C GLN A 44 -7.16 -7.97 -16.52
N LYS A 45 -8.10 -8.09 -15.56
CA LYS A 45 -7.84 -8.55 -14.18
C LYS A 45 -6.92 -9.78 -14.12
N GLN A 46 -7.29 -10.86 -14.81
CA GLN A 46 -6.49 -12.09 -14.82
C GLN A 46 -5.13 -11.93 -15.51
N ARG A 47 -5.07 -11.16 -16.61
CA ARG A 47 -3.81 -10.93 -17.33
C ARG A 47 -2.81 -10.14 -16.47
N ILE A 48 -3.28 -9.07 -15.82
CA ILE A 48 -2.44 -8.25 -14.93
C ILE A 48 -2.02 -9.06 -13.70
N ALA A 49 -2.93 -9.83 -13.10
CA ALA A 49 -2.61 -10.67 -11.95
C ALA A 49 -1.51 -11.71 -12.22
N ASN A 50 -1.44 -12.22 -13.46
CA ASN A 50 -0.42 -13.18 -13.87
C ASN A 50 0.82 -12.54 -14.50
N HIS A 51 0.87 -11.21 -14.61
CA HIS A 51 1.95 -10.50 -15.27
C HIS A 51 3.26 -10.60 -14.45
N TYR A 52 4.42 -10.70 -15.13
CA TYR A 52 5.71 -10.85 -14.46
C TYR A 52 6.00 -9.70 -13.49
N LEU A 53 5.60 -8.47 -13.83
CA LEU A 53 5.72 -7.33 -12.90
C LEU A 53 4.99 -7.53 -11.57
N VAL A 54 3.90 -8.30 -11.52
CA VAL A 54 3.25 -8.67 -10.25
C VAL A 54 4.06 -9.74 -9.54
N ARG A 55 4.51 -10.78 -10.27
CA ARG A 55 5.31 -11.89 -9.72
C ARG A 55 6.65 -11.42 -9.14
N ASP A 56 7.25 -10.41 -9.77
CA ASP A 56 8.54 -9.84 -9.40
C ASP A 56 8.42 -8.64 -8.44
N ASN A 57 7.23 -8.42 -7.85
CA ASN A 57 6.95 -7.35 -6.88
C ASN A 57 7.15 -5.91 -7.40
N HIS A 58 7.13 -5.71 -8.72
CA HIS A 58 7.10 -4.37 -9.32
C HIS A 58 5.71 -3.74 -9.33
N LEU A 59 4.66 -4.56 -9.20
CA LEU A 59 3.25 -4.17 -9.12
C LEU A 59 2.52 -4.96 -8.04
N TYR A 60 1.64 -4.29 -7.33
CA TYR A 60 0.73 -4.91 -6.38
C TYR A 60 -0.71 -4.65 -6.82
N LEU A 61 -1.53 -5.69 -6.78
CA LEU A 61 -2.97 -5.54 -6.95
C LEU A 61 -3.56 -4.98 -5.66
N GLN A 62 -4.13 -3.79 -5.73
CA GLN A 62 -4.82 -3.17 -4.59
C GLN A 62 -6.06 -2.44 -5.07
N ASP A 63 -7.07 -2.42 -4.22
CA ASP A 63 -8.21 -1.53 -4.40
C ASP A 63 -7.80 -0.08 -4.15
N LYS A 64 -8.35 0.86 -4.94
CA LYS A 64 -8.04 2.28 -4.82
C LYS A 64 -8.36 2.84 -3.42
N SER A 65 -9.46 2.38 -2.80
CA SER A 65 -9.87 2.82 -1.47
C SER A 65 -8.84 2.45 -0.40
N SER A 66 -8.12 1.34 -0.58
CA SER A 66 -7.03 0.92 0.31
C SER A 66 -5.78 1.80 0.20
N CYS A 67 -5.57 2.47 -0.94
CA CYS A 67 -4.38 3.30 -1.17
C CYS A 67 -4.61 4.77 -0.78
N ILE A 68 -5.84 5.28 -0.87
CA ILE A 68 -6.11 6.72 -0.81
C ILE A 68 -5.72 7.36 0.54
N ALA A 69 -5.87 6.63 1.64
CA ALA A 69 -5.48 7.09 2.96
C ALA A 69 -3.97 7.37 3.03
N ALA A 70 -3.13 6.47 2.50
CA ALA A 70 -1.69 6.62 2.48
C ALA A 70 -1.24 7.84 1.64
N HIS A 71 -1.84 8.03 0.46
CA HIS A 71 -1.57 9.20 -0.38
C HIS A 71 -2.02 10.50 0.26
N SER A 72 -3.15 10.48 0.98
CA SER A 72 -3.68 11.65 1.65
C SER A 72 -2.75 12.10 2.78
N ILE A 73 -2.30 11.17 3.64
CA ILE A 73 -1.40 11.53 4.73
C ILE A 73 0.00 11.90 4.24
N ARG A 74 0.48 11.34 3.12
CA ARG A 74 1.79 11.68 2.56
C ARG A 74 1.95 13.18 2.28
N LYS A 75 0.86 13.88 1.96
CA LYS A 75 0.84 15.34 1.73
C LYS A 75 0.94 16.16 3.02
N LEU A 76 0.63 15.55 4.17
CA LEU A 76 0.69 16.19 5.50
C LEU A 76 2.05 16.00 6.19
N LEU A 77 2.86 15.07 5.67
CA LEU A 77 4.14 14.69 6.25
C LEU A 77 5.29 15.51 5.66
N THR A 78 6.21 15.88 6.54
CA THR A 78 7.51 16.48 6.22
C THR A 78 8.64 15.54 6.65
N LYS A 79 9.89 15.95 6.41
CA LYS A 79 11.06 15.13 6.70
C LYS A 79 11.09 14.76 8.19
N LYS A 80 11.24 13.46 8.47
CA LYS A 80 11.28 12.83 9.81
C LYS A 80 9.97 12.88 10.60
N ASP A 81 8.86 13.31 10.01
CA ASP A 81 7.54 13.08 10.62
C ASP A 81 7.24 11.58 10.64
N ASN A 82 6.91 11.04 11.81
CA ASN A 82 6.65 9.62 11.99
C ASN A 82 5.15 9.32 11.92
N ILE A 83 4.83 8.06 11.64
CA ILE A 83 3.47 7.59 11.37
C ILE A 83 3.14 6.47 12.33
N ILE A 84 1.91 6.49 12.86
CA ILE A 84 1.34 5.35 13.57
C ILE A 84 0.29 4.67 12.69
N ILE A 85 0.31 3.35 12.60
CA ILE A 85 -0.76 2.51 12.05
C ILE A 85 -1.41 1.77 13.23
N ALA A 86 -2.63 2.15 13.58
CA ALA A 86 -3.34 1.58 14.74
C ALA A 86 -3.71 0.10 14.55
N TYR A 87 -3.80 -0.37 13.30
CA TYR A 87 -4.01 -1.77 12.97
C TYR A 87 -3.37 -2.11 11.61
N VAL A 88 -2.31 -2.92 11.63
CA VAL A 88 -1.46 -3.22 10.46
C VAL A 88 -2.13 -4.19 9.47
N SER A 89 -3.15 -4.94 9.92
CA SER A 89 -3.84 -5.95 9.11
C SER A 89 -2.84 -6.86 8.38
N GLY A 90 -3.09 -7.18 7.10
CA GLY A 90 -2.18 -7.96 6.24
C GLY A 90 -0.93 -7.21 5.72
N GLY A 91 -0.65 -5.99 6.22
CA GLY A 91 0.59 -5.27 5.93
C GLY A 91 0.66 -4.52 4.59
N LEU A 92 -0.39 -4.53 3.77
CA LEU A 92 -0.39 -3.80 2.48
C LEU A 92 -0.29 -2.28 2.65
N LEU A 93 -1.04 -1.72 3.61
CA LEU A 93 -0.96 -0.29 3.94
C LEU A 93 0.43 0.09 4.43
N LEU A 94 1.02 -0.77 5.28
CA LEU A 94 2.38 -0.59 5.78
C LEU A 94 3.40 -0.58 4.62
N GLN A 95 3.32 -1.55 3.71
CA GLN A 95 4.18 -1.62 2.53
C GLN A 95 4.06 -0.36 1.65
N LEU A 96 2.84 0.10 1.38
CA LEU A 96 2.59 1.31 0.60
C LEU A 96 3.21 2.54 1.26
N LEU A 97 3.06 2.70 2.57
CA LEU A 97 3.66 3.82 3.31
C LEU A 97 5.18 3.76 3.31
N MET A 98 5.77 2.57 3.48
CA MET A 98 7.23 2.40 3.43
C MET A 98 7.82 2.94 2.12
N VAL A 99 7.13 2.72 0.99
CA VAL A 99 7.53 3.26 -0.31
C VAL A 99 7.23 4.75 -0.43
N LEU A 100 6.02 5.19 -0.09
CA LEU A 100 5.59 6.58 -0.28
C LEU A 100 6.36 7.59 0.58
N THR A 101 6.90 7.17 1.73
CA THR A 101 7.58 8.06 2.68
C THR A 101 9.07 7.77 2.78
N GLU A 102 9.66 7.08 1.80
CA GLU A 102 11.09 6.77 1.79
C GLU A 102 11.95 8.05 1.79
N ASP A 103 11.60 9.02 0.95
CA ASP A 103 12.30 10.29 0.81
C ASP A 103 12.19 11.19 2.07
N LEU A 104 11.18 10.94 2.90
CA LEU A 104 10.97 11.66 4.15
C LEU A 104 11.78 11.09 5.32
N GLU A 105 12.40 9.92 5.18
CA GLU A 105 13.05 9.20 6.28
C GLU A 105 12.09 8.89 7.46
N SER A 106 10.78 8.87 7.22
CA SER A 106 9.75 8.61 8.25
C SER A 106 9.89 7.21 8.84
N LYS A 107 9.76 7.12 10.18
CA LYS A 107 9.55 5.86 10.88
C LYS A 107 8.05 5.54 10.96
N ILE A 108 7.74 4.25 10.90
CA ILE A 108 6.37 3.74 10.99
C ILE A 108 6.26 2.80 12.18
N TYR A 109 5.35 3.13 13.09
CA TYR A 109 4.98 2.33 14.25
C TYR A 109 3.64 1.66 13.95
N ALA A 110 3.61 0.33 13.88
CA ALA A 110 2.43 -0.41 13.47
C ALA A 110 1.97 -1.37 14.57
N PHE A 111 0.67 -1.44 14.82
CA PHE A 111 0.08 -2.28 15.88
C PHE A 111 -0.76 -3.42 15.32
N GLY A 112 -0.98 -4.46 16.13
CA GLY A 112 -1.80 -5.61 15.75
C GLY A 112 -1.08 -6.63 14.88
N GLY A 113 0.23 -6.81 15.04
CA GLY A 113 1.01 -7.85 14.37
C GLY A 113 0.66 -9.28 14.81
N ARG A 114 -0.12 -9.46 15.90
CA ARG A 114 -0.65 -10.72 16.45
C ARG A 114 0.40 -11.77 16.85
N THR A 115 1.22 -12.27 15.92
CA THR A 115 2.23 -13.33 16.14
C THR A 115 3.59 -12.92 15.57
N ASP A 116 4.67 -13.55 16.04
CA ASP A 116 6.01 -13.29 15.50
C ASP A 116 6.12 -13.73 14.03
N GLU A 117 5.44 -14.81 13.66
CA GLU A 117 5.36 -15.29 12.27
C GLU A 117 4.75 -14.22 11.37
N ASN A 118 3.62 -13.63 11.76
CA ASN A 118 2.97 -12.60 10.96
C ASN A 118 3.83 -11.34 10.82
N ILE A 119 4.51 -10.93 11.90
CA ILE A 119 5.47 -9.84 11.87
C ILE A 119 6.64 -10.14 10.92
N ARG A 120 7.23 -11.34 11.02
CA ARG A 120 8.33 -11.77 10.13
C ARG A 120 7.91 -11.76 8.67
N ASP A 121 6.71 -12.25 8.35
CA ASP A 121 6.18 -12.26 6.99
C ASP A 121 5.99 -10.84 6.44
N MET A 122 5.47 -9.92 7.26
CA MET A 122 5.33 -8.51 6.87
C MET A 122 6.68 -7.84 6.63
N LEU A 123 7.67 -8.08 7.52
CA LEU A 123 9.02 -7.54 7.35
C LEU A 123 9.73 -8.13 6.13
N ALA A 124 9.52 -9.42 5.82
CA ALA A 124 10.05 -10.06 4.62
C ALA A 124 9.50 -9.41 3.35
N LYS A 125 8.19 -9.14 3.29
CA LYS A 125 7.55 -8.42 2.18
C LYS A 125 8.04 -6.97 2.03
N ILE A 126 8.38 -6.30 3.12
CA ILE A 126 8.98 -4.96 3.06
C ILE A 126 10.39 -5.02 2.45
N LYS A 127 11.18 -6.05 2.80
CA LYS A 127 12.52 -6.23 2.23
C LYS A 127 12.48 -6.47 0.73
N THR A 128 11.47 -7.18 0.21
CA THR A 128 11.32 -7.38 -1.24
C THR A 128 11.03 -6.09 -2.01
N LEU A 129 10.57 -5.04 -1.33
CA LEU A 129 10.37 -3.70 -1.91
C LEU A 129 11.65 -2.85 -1.94
N GLY A 130 12.78 -3.36 -1.44
CA GLY A 130 14.01 -2.58 -1.27
C GLY A 130 13.98 -1.61 -0.09
N ALA A 131 12.88 -1.58 0.68
CA ALA A 131 12.73 -0.69 1.81
C ALA A 131 13.46 -1.22 3.05
N THR A 132 14.08 -0.32 3.81
CA THR A 132 14.85 -0.69 5.00
C THR A 132 13.93 -0.98 6.20
N ASP A 133 14.04 -2.17 6.78
CA ASP A 133 13.28 -2.59 7.96
C ASP A 133 13.55 -1.74 9.22
N LYS A 134 14.70 -1.07 9.29
CA LYS A 134 15.04 -0.11 10.36
C LYS A 134 14.05 1.07 10.51
N ARG A 135 13.25 1.38 9.48
CA ARG A 135 12.21 2.43 9.54
C ARG A 135 10.87 1.91 10.04
N VAL A 136 10.71 0.62 10.32
CA VAL A 136 9.45 0.07 10.80
C VAL A 136 9.61 -0.65 12.14
N LYS A 137 8.66 -0.43 13.05
CA LYS A 137 8.51 -1.21 14.26
C LYS A 137 7.07 -1.74 14.33
N ILE A 138 6.90 -3.06 14.34
CA ILE A 138 5.60 -3.70 14.43
C ILE A 138 5.44 -4.29 15.84
N PHE A 139 4.35 -3.89 16.49
CA PHE A 139 3.96 -4.31 17.83
C PHE A 139 2.87 -5.38 17.73
N LYS A 140 2.93 -6.37 18.63
CA LYS A 140 1.92 -7.44 18.69
C LYS A 140 0.62 -6.92 19.30
N GLU A 141 0.75 -5.97 20.21
CA GLU A 141 -0.28 -5.35 21.01
C GLU A 141 -1.34 -4.68 20.15
N ARG A 142 -2.58 -4.63 20.67
CA ARG A 142 -3.63 -3.79 20.10
C ARG A 142 -3.35 -2.35 20.47
N PHE A 143 -3.53 -1.44 19.53
CA PHE A 143 -3.33 -0.01 19.74
C PHE A 143 -4.14 0.56 20.93
N THR A 144 -5.29 -0.03 21.26
CA THR A 144 -6.15 0.40 22.37
C THR A 144 -5.68 -0.05 23.75
N ASP A 145 -4.75 -1.01 23.82
CA ASP A 145 -4.37 -1.69 25.06
C ASP A 145 -3.01 -1.24 25.59
N ILE A 146 -2.35 -0.33 24.87
CA ILE A 146 -1.00 0.12 25.21
C ILE A 146 -1.01 1.36 26.08
N ASN A 147 -0.04 1.44 26.97
CA ASN A 147 0.37 2.71 27.55
C ASN A 147 1.40 3.36 26.63
N PHE A 148 1.04 4.47 25.98
CA PHE A 148 1.91 5.14 25.01
C PHE A 148 3.26 5.56 25.58
N ASP A 149 3.36 5.81 26.89
CA ASP A 149 4.60 6.22 27.54
C ASP A 149 5.67 5.11 27.53
N GLU A 150 5.27 3.84 27.36
CA GLU A 150 6.17 2.68 27.29
C GLU A 150 6.79 2.49 25.90
N PHE A 151 6.20 3.12 24.89
CA PHE A 151 6.55 2.97 23.49
C PHE A 151 7.22 4.26 23.09
N ASN A 152 8.55 4.30 23.12
CA ASN A 152 9.37 5.46 22.74
C ASN A 152 9.14 5.90 21.26
N MET A 153 7.97 6.49 21.01
CA MET A 153 7.42 6.91 19.73
C MET A 153 7.47 8.43 19.70
N GLU A 154 8.50 8.93 19.05
CA GLU A 154 8.76 10.36 18.98
C GLU A 154 8.25 10.92 17.65
N HIS A 155 7.87 12.19 17.62
CA HIS A 155 7.56 12.94 16.40
C HIS A 155 6.47 12.30 15.50
N CYS A 156 5.51 11.58 16.08
CA CYS A 156 4.38 11.05 15.35
C CYS A 156 3.42 12.17 14.95
N LYS A 157 3.29 12.42 13.65
CA LYS A 157 2.45 13.51 13.11
C LYS A 157 1.02 13.06 12.80
N VAL A 158 0.87 11.79 12.39
CA VAL A 158 -0.40 11.23 11.93
C VAL A 158 -0.60 9.82 12.46
N ILE A 159 -1.87 9.47 12.70
CA ILE A 159 -2.31 8.14 13.06
C ILE A 159 -3.29 7.66 11.99
N LEU A 160 -2.98 6.52 11.37
CA LEU A 160 -3.87 5.83 10.44
C LEU A 160 -4.64 4.75 11.17
N CYS A 161 -5.94 4.97 11.29
CA CYS A 161 -6.89 4.01 11.83
C CYS A 161 -7.51 3.21 10.70
N ASN A 162 -7.08 1.96 10.54
CA ASN A 162 -7.66 1.00 9.59
C ASN A 162 -8.22 -0.22 10.33
N PRO A 163 -9.25 -0.05 11.19
CA PRO A 163 -9.74 -1.13 12.03
C PRO A 163 -10.35 -2.27 11.19
N PRO A 164 -10.41 -3.50 11.72
CA PRO A 164 -11.24 -4.55 11.15
C PRO A 164 -12.69 -4.06 10.98
N ASP A 165 -13.28 -4.31 9.83
CA ASP A 165 -14.67 -3.97 9.54
C ASP A 165 -15.45 -5.21 9.03
N SER A 166 -16.75 -5.03 8.82
CA SER A 166 -17.64 -6.06 8.28
C SER A 166 -17.50 -6.26 6.77
N ARG A 167 -16.71 -5.43 6.08
CA ARG A 167 -16.58 -5.37 4.61
C ARG A 167 -17.91 -5.24 3.85
N SER A 168 -18.95 -4.70 4.49
CA SER A 168 -20.32 -4.65 3.94
C SER A 168 -20.46 -3.82 2.67
N ALA A 169 -19.53 -2.89 2.42
CA ALA A 169 -19.48 -2.08 1.20
C ALA A 169 -18.91 -2.84 -0.02
N LEU A 170 -18.32 -4.02 0.18
CA LEU A 170 -17.79 -4.83 -0.91
C LEU A 170 -18.89 -5.73 -1.48
N ILE A 171 -19.28 -5.49 -2.73
CA ILE A 171 -20.31 -6.27 -3.44
C ILE A 171 -19.88 -7.75 -3.59
N GLN A 172 -18.58 -8.02 -3.73
CA GLN A 172 -18.01 -9.37 -3.80
C GLN A 172 -16.73 -9.47 -2.96
N PRO A 173 -16.82 -9.73 -1.64
CA PRO A 173 -15.65 -9.79 -0.75
C PRO A 173 -14.62 -10.86 -1.13
N LEU A 174 -15.05 -11.95 -1.77
CA LEU A 174 -14.19 -13.05 -2.22
C LEU A 174 -13.18 -12.61 -3.29
N ASP A 175 -13.51 -11.60 -4.11
CA ASP A 175 -12.62 -11.05 -5.12
C ASP A 175 -11.40 -10.31 -4.53
N PHE A 176 -11.41 -10.10 -3.21
CA PHE A 176 -10.39 -9.37 -2.44
C PHE A 176 -9.59 -10.27 -1.49
N LEU A 177 -9.76 -11.60 -1.57
CA LEU A 177 -8.93 -12.58 -0.85
C LEU A 177 -7.71 -12.96 -1.71
N TYR A 178 -6.76 -12.06 -1.86
CA TYR A 178 -5.44 -12.35 -2.45
C TYR A 178 -4.34 -11.66 -1.64
#